data_AF-A0A0C3AL97-F1
#
_entry.id   AF-A0A0C3AL97-F1
#
_cell.length_a   1.000
_cell.length_b   1.000
_cell.length_c   1.000
_cell.angle_alpha   90.00
_cell.angle_beta   90.00
_cell.angle_gamma   90.00
#
_symmetry.space_group_name_H-M   'P 1'
#
loop_
_entity.id
_entity.type
_entity.pdbx_description
1 polymer ?
#
loop_
_entity_poly.entity_id
_entity_poly.type
_entity_poly.pdbx_seq_one_letter_code
_entity_poly.pdbx_strand_id
1 'polypeptide(L)'
;MSNNRMVLELEDTVPHFDGQMACARCFLHVGNLISKSLVKAFDLPSKESVNFDGTRDGIEEDDELERLAGGLEAENWQTITENGEDPTDTDDTEGWIRKLAFKIIHLTTIVLPAWDAACADHSLKQRRMLRNVLTCWNSALDMLDFGVLYKQAIKTVTDKCKLGLAKFAIDEHEWELLKQLCNVLKVLKDAMLFLSHSTPNLVMVIPVMDYINEVFTNRTLQWTNLDPVIHAALSMAKKTLNRYYSLTDSSDLYHIAMVLHPWHKLVYFRSVGWEPDWINMAHELVRNTFDSSYAACTAPPTEDLVSDQLKTNHIHNELDTYLTSNVEDISDALKWWHEHRSTYLCLLWMALNYLTIPATSIDVECLFSKGHILIPHLHNRLSIQSIRALLCLGSWSVLGYVKNNDVKQVVSHDGGADEEAADAEL
;
A
#
# COMPACT_ATOMS: atom_id res chain seq x y z
N MET A 1 -6.49 8.73 -14.07
CA MET A 1 -7.34 7.78 -14.81
C MET A 1 -7.70 6.66 -13.86
N SER A 2 -8.98 6.30 -13.73
CA SER A 2 -9.36 5.12 -12.92
C SER A 2 -8.68 3.88 -13.49
N ASN A 3 -8.02 3.06 -12.67
CA ASN A 3 -7.38 1.81 -13.09
C ASN A 3 -8.36 0.94 -13.89
N ASN A 4 -9.66 0.98 -13.57
CA ASN A 4 -10.69 0.24 -14.29
C ASN A 4 -10.81 0.68 -15.75
N ARG A 5 -10.65 1.97 -16.05
CA ARG A 5 -10.69 2.47 -17.44
C ARG A 5 -9.49 1.99 -18.24
N MET A 6 -8.30 1.98 -17.62
CA MET A 6 -7.10 1.43 -18.25
C MET A 6 -7.23 -0.07 -18.51
N VAL A 7 -7.79 -0.82 -17.56
CA VAL A 7 -8.06 -2.27 -17.72
C VAL A 7 -9.00 -2.52 -18.90
N LEU A 8 -10.10 -1.75 -19.01
CA LEU A 8 -11.03 -1.85 -20.14
C LEU A 8 -10.36 -1.51 -21.47
N GLU A 9 -9.51 -0.49 -21.51
CA GLU A 9 -8.75 -0.12 -22.71
C GLU A 9 -7.70 -1.18 -23.07
N LEU A 10 -7.06 -1.82 -22.09
CA LEU A 10 -6.11 -2.91 -22.30
C LEU A 10 -6.79 -4.19 -22.79
N GLU A 11 -7.99 -4.48 -22.29
CA GLU A 11 -8.81 -5.61 -22.74
C GLU A 11 -9.19 -5.47 -24.23
N ASP A 12 -9.45 -4.26 -24.69
CA ASP A 12 -9.73 -3.98 -26.11
C ASP A 12 -8.46 -4.00 -26.99
N THR A 13 -7.31 -3.61 -26.44
CA THR A 13 -6.08 -3.38 -27.23
C THR A 13 -5.05 -4.49 -27.18
N VAL A 14 -5.05 -5.33 -26.15
CA VAL A 14 -4.04 -6.37 -25.91
C VAL A 14 -4.69 -7.75 -26.06
N PRO A 15 -4.40 -8.49 -27.15
CA PRO A 15 -4.88 -9.87 -27.29
C PRO A 15 -4.43 -10.73 -26.11
N HIS A 16 -5.34 -11.52 -25.55
CA HIS A 16 -5.10 -12.40 -24.40
C HIS A 16 -4.85 -11.69 -23.05
N PHE A 17 -5.29 -10.43 -22.90
CA PHE A 17 -5.38 -9.81 -21.58
C PHE A 17 -6.71 -10.21 -20.91
N ASP A 18 -6.64 -10.91 -19.78
CA ASP A 18 -7.82 -11.45 -19.07
C ASP A 18 -8.62 -10.39 -18.28
N GLY A 19 -8.55 -9.12 -18.70
CA GLY A 19 -9.34 -8.02 -18.17
C GLY A 19 -9.18 -7.86 -16.65
N GLN A 20 -10.31 -7.82 -15.93
CA GLN A 20 -10.34 -7.67 -14.48
C GLN A 20 -9.73 -8.87 -13.72
N MET A 21 -9.75 -10.08 -14.29
CA MET A 21 -9.24 -11.29 -13.62
C MET A 21 -7.73 -11.22 -13.43
N ALA A 22 -7.01 -10.55 -14.34
CA ALA A 22 -5.59 -10.29 -14.29
C ALA A 22 -5.20 -8.98 -13.54
N CYS A 23 -6.13 -8.35 -12.82
CA CYS A 23 -5.90 -7.06 -12.17
C CYS A 23 -5.64 -7.19 -10.66
N ALA A 24 -4.40 -6.94 -10.25
CA ALA A 24 -4.07 -6.71 -8.84
C ALA A 24 -4.38 -5.26 -8.45
N ARG A 25 -4.98 -5.06 -7.27
CA ARG A 25 -5.27 -3.73 -6.73
C ARG A 25 -4.16 -3.33 -5.77
N CYS A 26 -3.71 -2.08 -5.86
CA CYS A 26 -2.69 -1.58 -4.95
C CYS A 26 -3.23 -1.55 -3.51
N PHE A 27 -2.65 -2.33 -2.62
CA PHE A 27 -3.08 -2.39 -1.24
C PHE A 27 -2.86 -1.07 -0.48
N LEU A 28 -1.83 -0.30 -0.85
CA LEU A 28 -1.64 1.04 -0.27
C LEU A 28 -2.85 1.95 -0.56
N HIS A 29 -3.42 1.84 -1.76
CA HIS A 29 -4.63 2.57 -2.13
C HIS A 29 -5.84 2.07 -1.32
N VAL A 30 -6.01 0.76 -1.17
CA VAL A 30 -7.07 0.15 -0.35
C VAL A 30 -6.97 0.60 1.11
N GLY A 31 -5.78 0.51 1.71
CA GLY A 31 -5.52 0.97 3.08
C GLY A 31 -5.79 2.47 3.28
N ASN A 32 -5.48 3.29 2.29
CA ASN A 32 -5.84 4.71 2.29
C ASN A 32 -7.35 4.93 2.26
N LEU A 33 -8.10 4.18 1.45
CA LEU A 33 -9.56 4.26 1.42
C LEU A 33 -10.18 3.82 2.75
N ILE A 34 -9.72 2.71 3.33
CA ILE A 34 -10.18 2.25 4.66
C ILE A 34 -9.93 3.33 5.72
N SER A 35 -8.75 3.96 5.69
CA SER A 35 -8.40 5.04 6.63
C SER A 35 -9.24 6.28 6.43
N LYS A 36 -9.53 6.65 5.17
CA LYS A 36 -10.44 7.76 4.85
C LYS A 36 -11.86 7.47 5.34
N SER A 37 -12.37 6.26 5.16
CA SER A 37 -13.69 5.85 5.68
C SER A 37 -13.77 6.02 7.20
N LEU A 38 -12.69 5.67 7.89
CA LEU A 38 -12.59 5.84 9.34
C LEU A 38 -12.59 7.33 9.73
N VAL A 39 -11.79 8.15 9.05
CA VAL A 39 -11.71 9.59 9.28
C VAL A 39 -13.03 10.31 8.98
N LYS A 40 -13.75 9.90 7.93
CA LYS A 40 -15.01 10.54 7.50
C LYS A 40 -16.09 10.50 8.58
N ALA A 41 -16.08 9.50 9.46
CA ALA A 41 -16.99 9.42 10.60
C ALA A 41 -16.89 10.63 11.55
N PHE A 42 -15.76 11.34 11.54
CA PHE A 42 -15.50 12.54 12.33
C PHE A 42 -15.85 13.85 11.61
N ASP A 43 -16.25 13.76 10.35
CA ASP A 43 -16.56 14.90 9.48
C ASP A 43 -18.07 15.08 9.28
N LEU A 44 -18.87 14.12 9.75
CA LEU A 44 -20.33 14.17 9.70
C LEU A 44 -20.88 15.19 10.71
N PRO A 45 -21.74 16.15 10.29
CA PRO A 45 -22.30 17.14 11.20
C PRO A 45 -23.18 16.48 12.27
N SER A 46 -23.17 17.02 13.49
CA SER A 46 -23.90 16.51 14.68
C SER A 46 -25.44 16.38 14.56
N LYS A 47 -26.03 16.77 13.42
CA LYS A 47 -27.45 16.51 13.10
C LYS A 47 -27.64 15.30 12.16
N GLU A 48 -26.57 14.88 11.48
CA GLU A 48 -26.46 13.65 10.69
C GLU A 48 -25.75 12.52 11.45
N SER A 49 -25.30 12.76 12.69
CA SER A 49 -25.27 11.72 13.72
C SER A 49 -26.72 11.33 14.05
N VAL A 50 -27.44 10.86 13.04
CA VAL A 50 -28.84 10.49 13.08
C VAL A 50 -28.96 9.41 14.14
N ASN A 51 -29.83 9.67 15.12
CA ASN A 51 -30.44 8.71 16.04
C ASN A 51 -30.10 7.25 15.72
N PHE A 52 -28.96 6.77 16.21
CA PHE A 52 -28.64 5.35 16.30
C PHE A 52 -29.37 4.78 17.53
N ASP A 53 -30.68 5.03 17.59
CA ASP A 53 -31.60 4.18 18.36
C ASP A 53 -31.65 2.88 17.55
N GLY A 54 -31.18 1.79 18.17
CA GLY A 54 -30.96 0.47 17.56
C GLY A 54 -32.22 -0.26 17.09
N THR A 55 -33.08 0.43 16.34
CA THR A 55 -34.36 -0.05 15.82
C THR A 55 -34.49 0.18 14.30
N ARG A 56 -33.43 0.61 13.61
CA ARG A 56 -33.43 0.71 12.13
C ARG A 56 -33.02 -0.62 11.49
N ASP A 57 -33.76 -1.00 10.46
CA ASP A 57 -33.59 -2.26 9.72
C ASP A 57 -32.21 -2.26 9.04
N GLY A 58 -31.41 -3.31 9.23
CA GLY A 58 -29.99 -3.34 8.87
C GLY A 58 -29.67 -3.13 7.38
N ILE A 59 -30.67 -3.17 6.52
CA ILE A 59 -30.57 -2.97 5.07
C ILE A 59 -30.44 -1.47 4.72
N GLU A 60 -31.16 -0.57 5.40
CA GLU A 60 -31.07 0.88 5.10
C GLU A 60 -29.72 1.47 5.55
N GLU A 61 -29.15 0.97 6.64
CA GLU A 61 -27.84 1.39 7.14
C GLU A 61 -26.68 0.89 6.26
N ASP A 62 -26.81 -0.29 5.66
CA ASP A 62 -25.85 -0.81 4.69
C ASP A 62 -25.86 0.02 3.40
N ASP A 63 -27.03 0.36 2.84
CA ASP A 63 -27.17 1.15 1.61
C ASP A 63 -26.63 2.58 1.74
N GLU A 64 -26.91 3.27 2.86
CA GLU A 64 -26.42 4.64 3.10
C GLU A 64 -24.89 4.67 3.29
N LEU A 65 -24.36 3.69 4.02
CA LEU A 65 -22.92 3.52 4.24
C LEU A 65 -22.19 3.09 2.96
N GLU A 66 -22.83 2.31 2.09
CA GLU A 66 -22.29 1.91 0.78
C GLU A 66 -22.19 3.09 -0.19
N ARG A 67 -23.18 3.99 -0.17
CA ARG A 67 -23.11 5.25 -0.93
C ARG A 67 -21.94 6.14 -0.48
N LEU A 68 -21.66 6.19 0.83
CA LEU A 68 -20.54 6.96 1.38
C LEU A 68 -19.18 6.40 0.95
N ALA A 69 -19.03 5.07 0.91
CA ALA A 69 -17.82 4.40 0.43
C ALA A 69 -17.59 4.63 -1.08
N GLY A 70 -18.65 4.58 -1.90
CA GLY A 70 -18.58 4.94 -3.32
C GLY A 70 -18.16 6.40 -3.54
N GLY A 71 -18.63 7.32 -2.68
CA GLY A 71 -18.22 8.73 -2.71
C GLY A 71 -16.72 8.94 -2.44
N LEU A 72 -16.12 8.15 -1.54
CA LEU A 72 -14.70 8.23 -1.21
C LEU A 72 -13.78 7.90 -2.39
N GLU A 73 -14.18 6.95 -3.23
CA GLU A 73 -13.44 6.61 -4.45
C GLU A 73 -13.43 7.79 -5.43
N ALA A 74 -14.55 8.49 -5.58
CA ALA A 74 -14.68 9.67 -6.44
C ALA A 74 -13.89 10.87 -5.90
N GLU A 75 -14.00 11.16 -4.60
CA GLU A 75 -13.29 12.25 -3.91
C GLU A 75 -11.76 12.06 -4.00
N ASN A 76 -11.26 10.83 -3.85
CA ASN A 76 -9.82 10.54 -3.94
C ASN A 76 -9.22 10.94 -5.29
N TRP A 77 -9.99 10.88 -6.39
CA TRP A 77 -9.50 11.32 -7.71
C TRP A 77 -9.44 12.84 -7.85
N GLN A 78 -10.42 13.56 -7.30
CA GLN A 78 -10.47 15.03 -7.34
C GLN A 78 -9.32 15.66 -6.56
N THR A 79 -8.95 15.09 -5.39
CA THR A 79 -7.83 15.60 -4.59
C THR A 79 -6.46 15.39 -5.27
N ILE A 80 -6.34 14.44 -6.19
CA ILE A 80 -5.09 14.20 -6.94
C ILE A 80 -4.94 15.23 -8.08
N THR A 81 -6.05 15.73 -8.63
CA THR A 81 -6.05 16.65 -9.78
C THR A 81 -5.94 18.12 -9.40
N GLU A 82 -6.34 18.50 -8.19
CA GLU A 82 -6.39 19.89 -7.72
C GLU A 82 -5.30 20.18 -6.68
N ASN A 83 -4.02 20.08 -7.08
CA ASN A 83 -2.92 20.60 -6.26
C ASN A 83 -2.43 21.92 -6.86
N GLY A 84 -3.13 23.01 -6.54
CA GLY A 84 -2.78 24.35 -7.03
C GLY A 84 -3.34 25.52 -6.22
N GLU A 85 -4.05 25.33 -5.11
CA GLU A 85 -4.64 26.44 -4.36
C GLU A 85 -4.15 26.53 -2.91
N ASP A 86 -3.86 27.79 -2.53
CA ASP A 86 -3.36 28.27 -1.26
C ASP A 86 -4.44 28.12 -0.17
N PRO A 87 -4.18 27.46 0.98
CA PRO A 87 -5.19 27.23 1.99
C PRO A 87 -5.33 28.46 2.88
N THR A 88 -5.90 29.52 2.33
CA THR A 88 -6.43 30.61 3.13
C THR A 88 -7.91 30.72 2.85
N ASP A 89 -8.71 30.38 3.87
CA ASP A 89 -10.14 30.66 4.00
C ASP A 89 -11.11 29.56 3.50
N THR A 90 -11.28 28.50 4.30
CA THR A 90 -12.53 27.70 4.29
C THR A 90 -13.01 27.46 5.71
N ASP A 91 -13.87 28.36 6.16
CA ASP A 91 -14.71 28.23 7.35
C ASP A 91 -15.71 27.06 7.17
N ASP A 92 -15.97 26.37 8.28
CA ASP A 92 -17.04 25.38 8.53
C ASP A 92 -17.08 23.98 7.88
N THR A 93 -16.36 23.65 6.80
CA THR A 93 -16.41 22.28 6.20
C THR A 93 -15.20 21.37 6.47
N GLU A 94 -14.21 21.84 7.24
CA GLU A 94 -13.04 21.03 7.57
C GLU A 94 -13.33 20.04 8.70
N GLY A 95 -13.05 18.77 8.40
CA GLY A 95 -13.17 17.63 9.30
C GLY A 95 -12.51 17.80 10.66
N TRP A 96 -13.06 17.16 11.70
CA TRP A 96 -12.62 17.33 13.09
C TRP A 96 -11.12 17.02 13.27
N ILE A 97 -10.61 16.01 12.57
CA ILE A 97 -9.18 15.65 12.60
C ILE A 97 -8.32 16.76 12.01
N ARG A 98 -8.77 17.46 10.97
CA ARG A 98 -8.05 18.59 10.37
C ARG A 98 -8.05 19.80 11.29
N LYS A 99 -9.20 20.11 11.90
CA LYS A 99 -9.30 21.15 12.93
C LYS A 99 -8.32 20.89 14.08
N LEU A 100 -8.19 19.63 14.49
CA LEU A 100 -7.31 19.25 15.58
C LEU A 100 -5.83 19.25 15.16
N ALA A 101 -5.52 18.73 13.97
CA ALA A 101 -4.20 18.84 13.34
C ALA A 101 -3.72 20.29 13.28
N PHE A 102 -4.60 21.16 12.80
CA PHE A 102 -4.37 22.60 12.69
C PHE A 102 -4.14 23.22 14.08
N LYS A 103 -4.99 22.92 15.07
CA LYS A 103 -4.79 23.33 16.47
C LYS A 103 -3.38 22.98 16.92
N ILE A 104 -2.93 21.72 16.77
CA ILE A 104 -1.63 21.29 17.28
C ILE A 104 -0.44 21.92 16.51
N ILE A 105 -0.51 22.02 15.17
CA ILE A 105 0.54 22.65 14.36
C ILE A 105 0.68 24.14 14.70
N HIS A 106 -0.43 24.86 14.75
CA HIS A 106 -0.40 26.29 15.06
C HIS A 106 0.08 26.56 16.49
N LEU A 107 -0.29 25.71 17.45
CA LEU A 107 0.20 25.81 18.84
C LEU A 107 1.72 25.71 18.92
N THR A 108 2.32 24.71 18.27
CA THR A 108 3.76 24.44 18.36
C THR A 108 4.60 25.43 17.53
N THR A 109 4.01 26.06 16.52
CA THR A 109 4.72 26.97 15.60
C THR A 109 4.67 28.43 16.06
N ILE A 110 3.53 28.90 16.57
CA ILE A 110 3.34 30.32 16.96
C ILE A 110 4.16 30.66 18.22
N VAL A 111 4.38 29.69 19.12
CA VAL A 111 5.01 29.95 20.43
C VAL A 111 6.17 29.00 20.71
N LEU A 112 7.08 28.86 19.73
CA LEU A 112 8.28 28.02 19.84
C LEU A 112 9.05 28.17 21.17
N PRO A 113 9.33 29.39 21.70
CA PRO A 113 10.03 29.50 22.98
C PRO A 113 9.23 28.97 24.18
N ALA A 114 7.90 29.13 24.18
CA ALA A 114 7.06 28.59 25.24
C ALA A 114 6.87 27.07 25.10
N TRP A 115 6.91 26.57 23.87
CA TRP A 115 6.92 25.14 23.56
C TRP A 115 8.20 24.47 24.04
N ASP A 116 9.37 25.05 23.76
CA ASP A 116 10.66 24.52 24.19
C ASP A 116 10.78 24.50 25.72
N ALA A 117 10.26 25.55 26.37
CA ALA A 117 10.14 25.61 27.83
C ALA A 117 9.18 24.55 28.38
N ALA A 118 7.98 24.40 27.80
CA ALA A 118 7.03 23.38 28.23
C ALA A 118 7.57 21.96 28.03
N CYS A 119 8.30 21.71 26.93
CA CYS A 119 8.98 20.43 26.72
C CYS A 119 10.03 20.18 27.81
N ALA A 120 10.81 21.19 28.17
CA ALA A 120 11.81 21.07 29.23
C ALA A 120 11.17 20.81 30.61
N ASP A 121 10.08 21.52 30.94
CA ASP A 121 9.34 21.36 32.20
C ASP A 121 8.80 19.94 32.37
N HIS A 122 8.40 19.29 31.27
CA HIS A 122 7.89 17.91 31.27
C HIS A 122 8.96 16.85 30.93
N SER A 123 10.25 17.22 30.92
CA SER A 123 11.35 16.31 30.57
C SER A 123 11.21 15.63 29.20
N LEU A 124 10.56 16.30 28.24
CA LEU A 124 10.36 15.83 26.87
C LEU A 124 11.50 16.33 25.97
N LYS A 125 11.89 15.51 24.99
CA LYS A 125 12.87 15.94 23.97
C LYS A 125 12.28 17.08 23.15
N GLN A 126 13.00 18.20 23.07
CA GLN A 126 12.62 19.32 22.20
C GLN A 126 12.65 18.84 20.74
N ARG A 127 11.46 18.66 20.18
CA ARG A 127 11.24 18.26 18.80
C ARG A 127 10.25 19.24 18.20
N ARG A 128 10.48 19.59 16.94
CA ARG A 128 9.47 20.29 16.14
C ARG A 128 8.46 19.26 15.65
N MET A 129 7.21 19.67 15.61
CA MET A 129 6.14 18.83 15.10
C MET A 129 6.34 18.56 13.61
N LEU A 130 6.01 17.35 13.18
CA LEU A 130 6.02 16.97 11.76
C LEU A 130 4.92 17.73 11.01
N ARG A 131 5.23 18.20 9.80
CA ARG A 131 4.27 18.90 8.95
C ARG A 131 3.26 17.89 8.39
N ASN A 132 1.98 18.18 8.58
CA ASN A 132 0.90 17.40 7.96
C ASN A 132 0.94 17.57 6.44
N VAL A 133 0.94 16.45 5.70
CA VAL A 133 0.80 16.42 4.25
C VAL A 133 -0.64 16.02 3.95
N LEU A 134 -1.44 16.96 3.45
CA LEU A 134 -2.89 16.83 3.27
C LEU A 134 -3.29 15.59 2.43
N THR A 135 -2.44 15.16 1.53
CA THR A 135 -2.68 14.02 0.63
C THR A 135 -2.28 12.66 1.24
N CYS A 136 -1.65 12.64 2.42
CA CYS A 136 -1.09 11.43 3.03
C CYS A 136 -1.50 11.28 4.50
N TRP A 137 -2.50 10.44 4.75
CA TRP A 137 -3.02 10.18 6.11
C TRP A 137 -1.97 9.60 7.07
N ASN A 138 -0.93 8.91 6.57
CA ASN A 138 0.17 8.43 7.41
C ASN A 138 0.88 9.58 8.15
N SER A 139 1.04 10.73 7.46
CA SER A 139 1.63 11.94 8.05
C SER A 139 0.69 12.61 9.04
N ALA A 140 -0.63 12.56 8.80
CA ALA A 140 -1.63 13.00 9.75
C ALA A 140 -1.59 12.14 11.02
N LEU A 141 -1.50 10.80 10.89
CA LEU A 141 -1.35 9.91 12.04
C LEU A 141 -0.05 10.19 12.81
N ASP A 142 1.10 10.34 12.14
CA ASP A 142 2.38 10.69 12.81
C ASP A 142 2.26 11.97 13.65
N MET A 143 1.53 12.95 13.13
CA MET A 143 1.27 14.21 13.81
C MET A 143 0.31 14.02 15.00
N LEU A 144 -0.75 13.22 14.88
CA LEU A 144 -1.66 12.92 15.99
C LEU A 144 -0.96 12.12 17.10
N ASP A 145 -0.16 11.11 16.74
CA ASP A 145 0.66 10.32 17.66
C ASP A 145 1.64 11.23 18.44
N PHE A 146 2.29 12.17 17.74
CA PHE A 146 3.12 13.19 18.37
C PHE A 146 2.30 14.06 19.35
N GLY A 147 1.12 14.49 18.94
CA GLY A 147 0.21 15.27 19.78
C GLY A 147 -0.16 14.55 21.07
N VAL A 148 -0.54 13.28 20.98
CA VAL A 148 -0.88 12.44 22.14
C VAL A 148 0.35 12.25 23.05
N LEU A 149 1.53 12.00 22.48
CA LEU A 149 2.78 11.83 23.24
C LEU A 149 3.18 13.11 24.00
N TYR A 150 2.95 14.28 23.40
CA TYR A 150 3.29 15.59 23.97
C TYR A 150 2.10 16.28 24.67
N LYS A 151 1.03 15.54 25.01
CA LYS A 151 -0.21 16.05 25.63
C LYS A 151 0.04 17.06 26.76
N GLN A 152 0.99 16.77 27.67
CA GLN A 152 1.26 17.65 28.82
C GLN A 152 1.91 18.98 28.43
N ALA A 153 2.83 18.97 27.47
CA ALA A 153 3.43 20.19 26.94
C ALA A 153 2.38 21.03 26.19
N ILE A 154 1.52 20.39 25.40
CA ILE A 154 0.44 21.06 24.68
C ILE A 154 -0.52 21.74 25.65
N LYS A 155 -0.99 21.04 26.70
CA LYS A 155 -1.84 21.62 27.75
C LYS A 155 -1.18 22.82 28.43
N THR A 156 0.10 22.70 28.78
CA THR A 156 0.85 23.78 29.44
C THR A 156 0.96 25.04 28.55
N VAL A 157 1.05 24.86 27.23
CA VAL A 157 1.10 25.98 26.29
C VAL A 157 -0.28 26.59 26.07
N THR A 158 -1.35 25.78 26.00
CA THR A 158 -2.73 26.28 25.84
C THR A 158 -3.25 27.00 27.09
N ASP A 159 -2.83 26.56 28.28
CA ASP A 159 -3.28 27.11 29.57
C ASP A 159 -2.64 28.48 29.89
N LYS A 160 -1.58 28.86 29.18
CA LYS A 160 -0.95 30.18 29.32
C LYS A 160 -1.86 31.26 28.72
N CYS A 161 -2.76 31.81 29.54
CA CYS A 161 -3.74 32.85 29.17
C CYS A 161 -3.15 34.03 28.38
N LYS A 162 -1.87 34.37 28.58
CA LYS A 162 -1.18 35.47 27.88
C LYS A 162 -0.93 35.22 26.39
N LEU A 163 -1.04 33.98 25.92
CA LEU A 163 -0.73 33.62 24.53
C LEU A 163 -1.96 33.66 23.61
N GLY A 164 -3.17 33.89 24.14
CA GLY A 164 -4.40 33.90 23.34
C GLY A 164 -4.75 32.54 22.71
N LEU A 165 -4.16 31.45 23.23
CA LEU A 165 -4.27 30.10 22.69
C LEU A 165 -5.39 29.26 23.30
N ALA A 166 -6.17 29.83 24.21
CA ALA A 166 -7.29 29.12 24.86
C ALA A 166 -8.32 28.57 23.86
N LYS A 167 -8.50 29.24 22.70
CA LYS A 167 -9.36 28.78 21.60
C LYS A 167 -8.91 27.46 20.95
N PHE A 168 -7.65 27.09 21.14
CA PHE A 168 -7.07 25.85 20.62
C PHE A 168 -6.90 24.78 21.71
N ALA A 169 -7.42 25.02 22.92
CA ALA A 169 -7.46 24.00 23.96
C ALA A 169 -8.25 22.78 23.46
N ILE A 170 -7.72 21.61 23.81
CA ILE A 170 -8.31 20.31 23.51
C ILE A 170 -8.79 19.74 24.84
N ASP A 171 -10.07 19.35 24.91
CA ASP A 171 -10.65 18.84 26.15
C ASP A 171 -10.23 17.38 26.44
N GLU A 172 -10.49 16.91 27.67
CA GLU A 172 -10.05 15.58 28.10
C GLU A 172 -10.70 14.44 27.30
N HIS A 173 -11.92 14.66 26.82
CA HIS A 173 -12.65 13.69 26.01
C HIS A 173 -12.09 13.63 24.59
N GLU A 174 -11.82 14.79 23.96
CA GLU A 174 -11.12 14.89 22.67
C GLU A 174 -9.73 14.22 22.73
N TRP A 175 -9.00 14.36 23.85
CA TRP A 175 -7.73 13.66 24.04
C TRP A 175 -7.87 12.13 24.10
N GLU A 176 -8.95 11.62 24.70
CA GLU A 176 -9.20 10.18 24.75
C GLU A 176 -9.64 9.66 23.36
N LEU A 177 -10.52 10.39 22.68
CA LEU A 177 -10.90 10.11 21.28
C LEU A 177 -9.68 10.03 20.37
N LEU A 178 -8.76 10.98 20.48
CA LEU A 178 -7.51 10.98 19.72
C LEU A 178 -6.68 9.74 19.96
N LYS A 179 -6.54 9.34 21.21
CA LYS A 179 -5.77 8.15 21.58
C LYS A 179 -6.40 6.89 21.01
N GLN A 180 -7.73 6.77 21.09
CA GLN A 180 -8.47 5.65 20.51
C GLN A 180 -8.32 5.62 18.98
N LEU A 181 -8.46 6.77 18.32
CA LEU A 181 -8.30 6.93 16.88
C LEU A 181 -6.89 6.54 16.42
N CYS A 182 -5.85 7.03 17.10
CA CYS A 182 -4.46 6.71 16.78
C CYS A 182 -4.20 5.20 16.88
N ASN A 183 -4.74 4.54 17.91
CA ASN A 183 -4.60 3.09 18.07
C ASN A 183 -5.20 2.32 16.90
N VAL A 184 -6.36 2.73 16.38
CA VAL A 184 -7.00 2.06 15.24
C VAL A 184 -6.25 2.33 13.95
N LEU A 185 -5.94 3.59 13.65
CA LEU A 185 -5.21 3.97 12.44
C LEU A 185 -3.80 3.36 12.40
N LYS A 186 -3.18 3.13 13.56
CA LYS A 186 -1.87 2.46 13.65
C LYS A 186 -1.90 1.04 13.11
N VAL A 187 -2.99 0.29 13.31
CA VAL A 187 -3.14 -1.07 12.75
C VAL A 187 -3.05 -1.03 11.21
N LEU A 188 -3.74 -0.07 10.59
CA LEU A 188 -3.71 0.15 9.15
C LEU A 188 -2.32 0.61 8.69
N LYS A 189 -1.66 1.48 9.46
CA LYS A 189 -0.32 1.98 9.13
C LYS A 189 0.71 0.86 9.16
N ASP A 190 0.71 0.04 10.21
CA ASP A 190 1.64 -1.09 10.37
C ASP A 190 1.44 -2.11 9.23
N ALA A 191 0.19 -2.41 8.86
CA ALA A 191 -0.14 -3.29 7.74
C ALA A 191 0.37 -2.75 6.38
N MET A 192 0.18 -1.45 6.12
CA MET A 192 0.68 -0.84 4.90
C MET A 192 2.19 -0.72 4.86
N LEU A 193 2.85 -0.44 5.99
CA LEU A 193 4.31 -0.42 6.10
C LEU A 193 4.90 -1.81 5.85
N PHE A 194 4.24 -2.85 6.35
CA PHE A 194 4.63 -4.22 6.06
C PHE A 194 4.56 -4.54 4.56
N LEU A 195 3.50 -4.09 3.87
CA LEU A 195 3.34 -4.29 2.43
C LEU A 195 4.12 -3.30 1.55
N SER A 196 4.78 -2.29 2.14
CA SER A 196 5.58 -1.31 1.41
C SER A 196 7.05 -1.68 1.24
N HIS A 197 7.50 -2.77 1.85
CA HIS A 197 8.84 -3.29 1.62
C HIS A 197 9.02 -3.71 0.16
N SER A 198 10.20 -3.43 -0.42
CA SER A 198 10.55 -3.66 -1.84
C SER A 198 10.73 -5.15 -2.22
N THR A 199 9.94 -6.03 -1.62
CA THR A 199 9.83 -7.44 -1.97
C THR A 199 8.41 -7.71 -2.45
N PRO A 200 8.23 -8.39 -3.60
CA PRO A 200 6.92 -8.84 -4.04
C PRO A 200 6.16 -9.56 -2.93
N ASN A 201 4.95 -9.10 -2.65
CA ASN A 201 4.21 -9.47 -1.44
C ASN A 201 2.70 -9.57 -1.69
N LEU A 202 2.28 -9.81 -2.93
CA LEU A 202 0.87 -10.06 -3.28
C LEU A 202 0.26 -11.16 -2.40
N VAL A 203 1.04 -12.21 -2.13
CA VAL A 203 0.67 -13.33 -1.24
C VAL A 203 0.23 -12.86 0.14
N MET A 204 0.80 -11.77 0.64
CA MET A 204 0.52 -11.28 1.99
C MET A 204 -0.74 -10.41 2.06
N VAL A 205 -1.38 -10.07 0.93
CA VAL A 205 -2.56 -9.19 0.93
C VAL A 205 -3.73 -9.80 1.69
N ILE A 206 -4.12 -11.04 1.36
CA ILE A 206 -5.23 -11.73 2.04
C ILE A 206 -4.91 -11.92 3.54
N PRO A 207 -3.74 -12.45 3.95
CA PRO A 207 -3.37 -12.53 5.36
C PRO A 207 -3.39 -11.19 6.11
N VAL A 208 -2.95 -10.11 5.47
CA VAL A 208 -2.99 -8.78 6.07
C VAL A 208 -4.43 -8.27 6.21
N MET A 209 -5.29 -8.50 5.22
CA MET A 209 -6.71 -8.15 5.34
C MET A 209 -7.41 -8.97 6.45
N ASP A 210 -7.13 -10.27 6.53
CA ASP A 210 -7.63 -11.16 7.59
C ASP A 210 -7.17 -10.66 8.95
N TYR A 211 -5.89 -10.30 9.09
CA TYR A 211 -5.35 -9.72 10.32
C TYR A 211 -6.05 -8.41 10.70
N ILE A 212 -6.25 -7.49 9.76
CA ILE A 212 -6.97 -6.22 10.04
C ILE A 212 -8.40 -6.51 10.48
N ASN A 213 -9.10 -7.40 9.78
CA ASN A 213 -10.48 -7.77 10.11
C ASN A 213 -10.56 -8.45 11.48
N GLU A 214 -9.61 -9.34 11.79
CA GLU A 214 -9.48 -9.97 13.10
C GLU A 214 -9.24 -8.91 14.19
N VAL A 215 -8.31 -7.99 14.00
CA VAL A 215 -8.04 -6.92 14.98
C VAL A 215 -9.26 -6.05 15.17
N PHE A 216 -9.97 -5.69 14.11
CA PHE A 216 -11.20 -4.89 14.16
C PHE A 216 -12.40 -5.64 14.75
N THR A 217 -12.35 -6.97 14.86
CA THR A 217 -13.47 -7.80 15.38
C THR A 217 -13.17 -8.34 16.79
N ASN A 218 -12.00 -8.91 17.01
CA ASN A 218 -11.59 -9.55 18.25
C ASN A 218 -11.12 -8.54 19.30
N ARG A 219 -10.46 -7.44 18.93
CA ARG A 219 -10.10 -6.40 19.92
C ARG A 219 -11.28 -5.53 20.33
N THR A 220 -12.41 -5.59 19.64
CA THR A 220 -13.69 -4.98 20.07
C THR A 220 -14.09 -5.44 21.47
N LEU A 221 -13.68 -6.65 21.89
CA LEU A 221 -13.88 -7.19 23.25
C LEU A 221 -12.90 -6.62 24.31
N GLN A 222 -11.74 -6.09 23.92
CA GLN A 222 -10.85 -5.30 24.82
C GLN A 222 -11.20 -3.81 24.79
N TRP A 223 -11.92 -3.39 23.76
CA TRP A 223 -12.36 -2.04 23.42
C TRP A 223 -13.76 -1.74 23.98
N THR A 224 -14.17 -2.38 25.07
CA THR A 224 -15.50 -2.22 25.68
C THR A 224 -15.82 -0.79 26.13
N ASN A 225 -14.81 0.09 26.20
CA ASN A 225 -14.94 1.51 26.54
C ASN A 225 -14.58 2.43 25.36
N LEU A 226 -14.74 1.95 24.12
CA LEU A 226 -14.64 2.84 22.95
C LEU A 226 -15.76 3.85 22.96
N ASP A 227 -15.42 5.05 22.50
CA ASP A 227 -16.42 6.05 22.21
C ASP A 227 -17.36 5.59 21.08
N PRO A 228 -18.67 5.89 21.14
CA PRO A 228 -19.61 5.57 20.07
C PRO A 228 -19.16 6.03 18.68
N VAL A 229 -18.49 7.18 18.58
CA VAL A 229 -17.97 7.70 17.30
C VAL A 229 -16.87 6.80 16.75
N ILE A 230 -15.98 6.27 17.60
CA ILE A 230 -14.93 5.33 17.18
C ILE A 230 -15.55 4.00 16.75
N HIS A 231 -16.60 3.55 17.46
CA HIS A 231 -17.31 2.33 17.09
C HIS A 231 -17.99 2.45 15.72
N ALA A 232 -18.64 3.58 15.45
CA ALA A 232 -19.21 3.87 14.13
C ALA A 232 -18.11 3.93 13.04
N ALA A 233 -17.00 4.61 13.32
CA ALA A 233 -15.86 4.70 12.41
C ALA A 233 -15.26 3.32 12.07
N LEU A 234 -15.14 2.43 13.05
CA LEU A 234 -14.69 1.04 12.86
C LEU A 234 -15.65 0.25 11.96
N SER A 235 -16.95 0.39 12.18
CA SER A 235 -17.96 -0.25 11.32
C SER A 235 -17.82 0.21 9.86
N MET A 236 -17.62 1.52 9.63
CA MET A 236 -17.40 2.07 8.28
C MET A 236 -16.11 1.54 7.63
N ALA A 237 -15.02 1.50 8.41
CA ALA A 237 -13.75 0.97 7.95
C ALA A 237 -13.85 -0.52 7.59
N LYS A 238 -14.55 -1.32 8.41
CA LYS A 238 -14.77 -2.75 8.18
C LYS A 238 -15.62 -3.02 6.95
N LYS A 239 -16.68 -2.26 6.71
CA LYS A 239 -17.46 -2.36 5.46
C LYS A 239 -16.60 -2.07 4.23
N THR A 240 -15.76 -1.04 4.31
CA THR A 240 -14.80 -0.71 3.23
C THR A 240 -13.80 -1.84 3.03
N LEU A 241 -13.22 -2.38 4.11
CA LEU A 241 -12.33 -3.54 4.05
C LEU A 241 -13.00 -4.74 3.38
N ASN A 242 -14.21 -5.10 3.81
CA ASN A 242 -14.96 -6.24 3.27
C ASN A 242 -15.28 -6.09 1.77
N ARG A 243 -15.62 -4.88 1.32
CA ARG A 243 -15.80 -4.58 -0.11
C ARG A 243 -14.51 -4.83 -0.89
N TYR A 244 -13.37 -4.43 -0.38
CA TYR A 244 -12.10 -4.66 -1.07
C TYR A 244 -11.59 -6.09 -0.94
N TYR A 245 -11.97 -6.78 0.13
CA TYR A 245 -11.77 -8.22 0.29
C TYR A 245 -12.56 -9.01 -0.75
N SER A 246 -13.86 -8.73 -0.95
CA SER A 246 -14.63 -9.44 -2.00
C SER A 246 -14.10 -9.19 -3.41
N LEU A 247 -13.43 -8.05 -3.63
CA LEU A 247 -12.73 -7.76 -4.88
C LEU A 247 -11.44 -8.57 -5.06
N THR A 248 -10.87 -9.22 -4.04
CA THR A 248 -9.78 -10.18 -4.25
C THR A 248 -10.28 -11.46 -4.91
N ASP A 249 -11.54 -11.83 -4.69
CA ASP A 249 -12.17 -12.98 -5.35
C ASP A 249 -12.43 -12.71 -6.84
N SER A 250 -12.43 -11.44 -7.26
CA SER A 250 -12.56 -11.05 -8.67
C SER A 250 -11.26 -11.22 -9.47
N SER A 251 -10.17 -11.69 -8.84
CA SER A 251 -8.89 -11.88 -9.50
C SER A 251 -8.23 -13.18 -9.07
N ASP A 252 -7.82 -13.95 -10.07
CA ASP A 252 -7.17 -15.24 -9.89
C ASP A 252 -5.77 -15.13 -9.27
N LEU A 253 -5.16 -13.94 -9.36
CA LEU A 253 -3.79 -13.68 -8.96
C LEU A 253 -3.55 -13.98 -7.48
N TYR A 254 -4.47 -13.59 -6.59
CA TYR A 254 -4.28 -13.74 -5.15
C TYR A 254 -4.30 -15.21 -4.74
N HIS A 255 -5.30 -15.96 -5.19
CA HIS A 255 -5.42 -17.39 -4.92
C HIS A 255 -4.24 -18.17 -5.48
N ILE A 256 -3.86 -17.90 -6.73
CA ILE A 256 -2.72 -18.57 -7.38
C ILE A 256 -1.43 -18.28 -6.61
N ALA A 257 -1.15 -17.01 -6.31
CA ALA A 257 0.06 -16.62 -5.59
C ALA A 257 0.13 -17.29 -4.21
N MET A 258 -0.97 -17.34 -3.45
CA MET A 258 -1.00 -18.00 -2.15
C MET A 258 -0.76 -19.51 -2.23
N VAL A 259 -1.34 -20.19 -3.22
CA VAL A 259 -1.12 -21.63 -3.42
C VAL A 259 0.34 -21.92 -3.80
N LEU A 260 0.93 -21.08 -4.65
CA LEU A 260 2.34 -21.20 -5.07
C LEU A 260 3.34 -20.78 -3.98
N HIS A 261 2.88 -20.24 -2.84
CA HIS A 261 3.77 -19.91 -1.74
C HIS A 261 4.01 -21.13 -0.82
N PRO A 262 5.26 -21.58 -0.64
CA PRO A 262 5.58 -22.81 0.12
C PRO A 262 5.07 -22.85 1.56
N TRP A 263 4.93 -21.70 2.20
CA TRP A 263 4.40 -21.59 3.58
C TRP A 263 2.87 -21.65 3.67
N HIS A 264 2.15 -21.17 2.65
CA HIS A 264 0.68 -21.05 2.69
C HIS A 264 0.01 -22.27 2.06
N LYS A 265 0.25 -22.49 0.76
CA LYS A 265 -0.41 -23.52 -0.06
C LYS A 265 -1.93 -23.53 0.17
N LEU A 266 -2.56 -24.69 -0.05
CA LEU A 266 -3.97 -24.90 0.32
C LEU A 266 -4.20 -25.00 1.84
N VAL A 267 -3.13 -25.12 2.64
CA VAL A 267 -3.21 -25.28 4.09
C VAL A 267 -3.69 -23.99 4.74
N TYR A 268 -3.26 -22.83 4.24
CA TYR A 268 -3.71 -21.53 4.72
C TYR A 268 -5.24 -21.41 4.70
N PHE A 269 -5.89 -21.67 3.57
CA PHE A 269 -7.35 -21.55 3.45
C PHE A 269 -8.10 -22.47 4.43
N ARG A 270 -7.59 -23.69 4.64
CA ARG A 270 -8.14 -24.62 5.63
C ARG A 270 -8.00 -24.09 7.05
N SER A 271 -6.86 -23.48 7.38
CA SER A 271 -6.58 -22.94 8.71
C SER A 271 -7.44 -21.73 9.06
N VAL A 272 -7.78 -20.90 8.06
CA VAL A 272 -8.68 -19.74 8.21
C VAL A 272 -10.16 -20.16 8.17
N GLY A 273 -10.46 -21.42 7.85
CA GLY A 273 -11.81 -21.96 7.87
C GLY A 273 -12.63 -21.66 6.61
N TRP A 274 -11.96 -21.52 5.46
CA TRP A 274 -12.66 -21.37 4.18
C TRP A 274 -13.51 -22.61 3.85
N GLU A 275 -14.61 -22.39 3.13
CA GLU A 275 -15.50 -23.46 2.71
C GLU A 275 -14.78 -24.44 1.77
N PRO A 276 -14.99 -25.76 1.89
CA PRO A 276 -14.30 -26.75 1.05
C PRO A 276 -14.42 -26.49 -0.45
N ASP A 277 -15.59 -25.99 -0.90
CA ASP A 277 -15.83 -25.66 -2.30
C ASP A 277 -14.93 -24.53 -2.79
N TRP A 278 -14.64 -23.53 -1.95
CA TRP A 278 -13.76 -22.41 -2.29
C TRP A 278 -12.31 -22.84 -2.37
N ILE A 279 -11.90 -23.75 -1.48
CA ILE A 279 -10.57 -24.36 -1.50
C ILE A 279 -10.39 -25.19 -2.78
N ASN A 280 -11.43 -25.91 -3.21
CA ASN A 280 -11.44 -26.65 -4.45
C ASN A 280 -11.35 -25.72 -5.67
N MET A 281 -12.10 -24.60 -5.68
CA MET A 281 -12.00 -23.59 -6.74
C MET A 281 -10.57 -23.04 -6.86
N ALA A 282 -9.93 -22.67 -5.75
CA ALA A 282 -8.54 -22.18 -5.77
C ALA A 282 -7.56 -23.24 -6.30
N HIS A 283 -7.77 -24.51 -5.96
CA HIS A 283 -6.96 -25.63 -6.45
C HIS A 283 -7.16 -25.87 -7.96
N GLU A 284 -8.41 -25.88 -8.43
CA GLU A 284 -8.74 -26.03 -9.85
C GLU A 284 -8.20 -24.88 -10.68
N LEU A 285 -8.29 -23.65 -10.16
CA LEU A 285 -7.76 -22.46 -10.79
C LEU A 285 -6.25 -22.61 -11.06
N VAL A 286 -5.47 -22.95 -10.05
CA VAL A 286 -4.02 -23.15 -10.19
C VAL A 286 -3.69 -24.27 -11.18
N ARG A 287 -4.43 -25.39 -11.12
CA ARG A 287 -4.20 -26.50 -12.06
C ARG A 287 -4.53 -26.09 -13.50
N ASN A 288 -5.66 -25.44 -13.74
CA ASN A 288 -6.07 -24.98 -15.06
C ASN A 288 -5.07 -23.97 -15.65
N THR A 289 -4.59 -23.04 -14.84
CA THR A 289 -3.54 -22.09 -15.26
C THR A 289 -2.23 -22.81 -15.58
N PHE A 290 -1.81 -23.76 -14.75
CA PHE A 290 -0.60 -24.54 -14.99
C PHE A 290 -0.71 -25.35 -16.30
N ASP A 291 -1.79 -26.10 -16.47
CA ASP A 291 -2.01 -26.97 -17.64
C ASP A 291 -2.13 -26.17 -18.94
N SER A 292 -2.79 -25.01 -18.91
CA SER A 292 -2.99 -24.18 -20.11
C SER A 292 -1.71 -23.45 -20.56
N SER A 293 -0.90 -22.96 -19.60
CA SER A 293 0.12 -21.95 -19.90
C SER A 293 1.55 -22.39 -19.56
N TYR A 294 1.74 -23.39 -18.70
CA TYR A 294 3.06 -23.75 -18.14
C TYR A 294 3.43 -25.23 -18.33
N ALA A 295 2.48 -26.14 -18.52
CA ALA A 295 2.73 -27.57 -18.65
C ALA A 295 3.63 -27.95 -19.86
N ALA A 296 3.70 -27.10 -20.88
CA ALA A 296 4.55 -27.29 -22.06
C ALA A 296 5.97 -26.72 -21.90
N CYS A 297 6.37 -26.23 -20.72
CA CYS A 297 7.71 -25.71 -20.48
C CYS A 297 8.77 -26.79 -20.80
N THR A 298 9.59 -26.53 -21.82
CA THR A 298 10.74 -27.35 -22.16
C THR A 298 11.97 -26.75 -21.49
N ALA A 299 12.71 -27.55 -20.73
CA ALA A 299 14.02 -27.14 -20.24
C ALA A 299 14.92 -26.74 -21.42
N PRO A 300 15.82 -25.74 -21.29
CA PRO A 300 16.89 -25.58 -22.26
C PRO A 300 17.64 -26.92 -22.38
N PRO A 301 18.07 -27.33 -23.58
CA PRO A 301 18.70 -28.63 -23.78
C PRO A 301 20.03 -28.62 -23.03
N THR A 302 20.02 -29.17 -21.83
CA THR A 302 21.22 -29.54 -21.10
C THR A 302 21.53 -30.98 -21.48
N GLU A 303 22.80 -31.20 -21.84
CA GLU A 303 23.36 -32.46 -22.33
C GLU A 303 23.28 -33.56 -21.28
N ASP A 304 22.10 -34.13 -21.03
CA ASP A 304 21.97 -35.37 -20.27
C ASP A 304 20.89 -36.27 -20.87
N LEU A 305 21.40 -37.35 -21.49
CA LEU A 305 20.71 -38.47 -22.14
C LEU A 305 19.97 -39.34 -21.10
N VAL A 306 18.91 -38.81 -20.49
CA VAL A 306 17.95 -39.60 -19.73
C VAL A 306 16.60 -39.55 -20.43
N SER A 307 16.05 -40.74 -20.72
CA SER A 307 14.87 -41.03 -21.54
C SER A 307 13.74 -39.99 -21.47
N ASP A 308 13.38 -39.41 -22.61
CA ASP A 308 12.34 -38.38 -22.78
C ASP A 308 10.96 -38.76 -22.20
N GLN A 309 10.64 -40.06 -22.08
CA GLN A 309 9.37 -40.52 -21.51
C GLN A 309 9.30 -40.41 -19.98
N LEU A 310 10.44 -40.41 -19.28
CA LEU A 310 10.47 -40.26 -17.83
C LEU A 310 10.40 -38.77 -17.41
N LYS A 311 10.99 -37.89 -18.24
CA LYS A 311 10.94 -36.43 -18.05
C LYS A 311 9.52 -35.89 -18.26
N THR A 312 8.81 -36.33 -19.30
CA THR A 312 7.42 -35.89 -19.57
C THR A 312 6.43 -36.30 -18.49
N ASN A 313 6.53 -37.52 -17.94
CA ASN A 313 5.69 -37.96 -16.82
C ASN A 313 6.01 -37.23 -15.50
N HIS A 314 7.27 -36.85 -15.28
CA HIS A 314 7.68 -36.09 -14.10
C HIS A 314 7.25 -34.62 -14.17
N ILE A 315 7.25 -34.02 -15.37
CA ILE A 315 6.80 -32.65 -15.63
C ILE A 315 5.28 -32.51 -15.40
N HIS A 316 4.48 -33.50 -15.85
CA HIS A 316 3.02 -33.47 -15.66
C HIS A 316 2.59 -33.60 -14.19
N ASN A 317 3.44 -34.08 -13.29
CA ASN A 317 3.10 -34.30 -11.89
C ASN A 317 3.79 -33.31 -10.93
N GLU A 318 4.46 -32.26 -11.44
CA GLU A 318 5.18 -31.27 -10.61
C GLU A 318 4.22 -30.57 -9.63
N LEU A 319 3.07 -30.13 -10.13
CA LEU A 319 2.07 -29.42 -9.32
C LEU A 319 1.52 -30.32 -8.20
N ASP A 320 1.12 -31.55 -8.52
CA ASP A 320 0.59 -32.47 -7.51
C ASP A 320 1.66 -32.87 -6.48
N THR A 321 2.90 -33.05 -6.92
CA THR A 321 4.05 -33.31 -6.02
C THR A 321 4.29 -32.14 -5.08
N TYR A 322 4.18 -30.91 -5.57
CA TYR A 322 4.32 -29.70 -4.75
C TYR A 322 3.14 -29.50 -3.78
N LEU A 323 1.92 -29.74 -4.23
CA LEU A 323 0.71 -29.55 -3.41
C LEU A 323 0.56 -30.62 -2.32
N THR A 324 1.09 -31.83 -2.55
CA THR A 324 1.11 -32.91 -1.55
C THR A 324 2.27 -32.80 -0.56
N SER A 325 3.32 -32.03 -0.88
CA SER A 325 4.42 -31.81 0.07
C SER A 325 4.01 -30.87 1.21
N ASN A 326 4.64 -31.04 2.37
CA ASN A 326 4.36 -30.24 3.56
C ASN A 326 4.61 -28.75 3.31
N VAL A 327 3.97 -27.90 4.12
CA VAL A 327 4.30 -26.47 4.16
C VAL A 327 5.68 -26.27 4.80
N GLU A 328 6.41 -25.28 4.30
CA GLU A 328 7.75 -24.94 4.80
C GLU A 328 7.75 -23.50 5.30
N ASP A 329 8.29 -23.29 6.51
CA ASP A 329 8.49 -21.96 7.08
C ASP A 329 9.70 -21.31 6.41
N ILE A 330 9.44 -20.34 5.54
CA ILE A 330 10.44 -19.73 4.66
C ILE A 330 10.38 -18.21 4.76
N SER A 331 11.54 -17.58 4.74
CA SER A 331 11.64 -16.11 4.70
C SER A 331 11.53 -15.53 3.28
N ASP A 332 11.92 -16.31 2.26
CA ASP A 332 11.98 -15.86 0.87
C ASP A 332 11.53 -16.99 -0.08
N ALA A 333 10.33 -16.83 -0.63
CA ALA A 333 9.73 -17.82 -1.53
C ALA A 333 10.44 -17.90 -2.88
N LEU A 334 10.92 -16.78 -3.42
CA LEU A 334 11.60 -16.77 -4.71
C LEU A 334 12.93 -17.50 -4.61
N LYS A 335 13.66 -17.31 -3.51
CA LYS A 335 14.87 -18.08 -3.22
C LYS A 335 14.58 -19.57 -3.07
N TRP A 336 13.54 -19.93 -2.33
CA TRP A 336 13.13 -21.33 -2.18
C TRP A 336 12.84 -21.99 -3.54
N TRP A 337 12.07 -21.32 -4.40
CA TRP A 337 11.74 -21.81 -5.75
C TRP A 337 13.00 -21.98 -6.61
N HIS A 338 13.94 -21.04 -6.53
CA HIS A 338 15.21 -21.14 -7.24
C HIS A 338 16.07 -22.33 -6.78
N GLU A 339 16.08 -22.61 -5.47
CA GLU A 339 16.79 -23.77 -4.90
C GLU A 339 16.16 -25.11 -5.31
N HIS A 340 14.83 -25.13 -5.52
CA HIS A 340 14.07 -26.32 -5.93
C HIS A 340 13.83 -26.45 -7.44
N ARG A 341 14.51 -25.64 -8.25
CA ARG A 341 14.35 -25.60 -9.72
C ARG A 341 14.60 -26.93 -10.44
N SER A 342 15.40 -27.83 -9.85
CA SER A 342 15.67 -29.15 -10.42
C SER A 342 14.48 -30.10 -10.29
N THR A 343 13.60 -29.85 -9.31
CA THR A 343 12.44 -30.68 -9.00
C THR A 343 11.17 -30.12 -9.64
N TYR A 344 11.07 -28.79 -9.73
CA TYR A 344 9.88 -28.07 -10.18
C TYR A 344 10.23 -27.05 -11.26
N LEU A 345 10.61 -27.51 -12.45
CA LEU A 345 11.13 -26.63 -13.49
C LEU A 345 10.01 -25.77 -14.12
N CYS A 346 8.90 -26.40 -14.47
CA CYS A 346 7.77 -25.73 -15.12
C CYS A 346 7.00 -24.90 -14.10
N LEU A 347 6.81 -25.43 -12.90
CA LEU A 347 6.10 -24.76 -11.82
C LEU A 347 6.88 -23.56 -11.27
N LEU A 348 8.22 -23.58 -11.33
CA LEU A 348 9.06 -22.40 -11.03
C LEU A 348 8.68 -21.20 -11.90
N TRP A 349 8.46 -21.38 -13.20
CA TRP A 349 8.11 -20.25 -14.09
C TRP A 349 6.78 -19.61 -13.69
N MET A 350 5.79 -20.45 -13.34
CA MET A 350 4.52 -19.98 -12.81
C MET A 350 4.73 -19.24 -11.48
N ALA A 351 5.49 -19.84 -10.55
CA ALA A 351 5.81 -19.21 -9.28
C ALA A 351 6.50 -17.85 -9.45
N LEU A 352 7.47 -17.72 -10.36
CA LEU A 352 8.13 -16.45 -10.66
C LEU A 352 7.13 -15.42 -11.20
N ASN A 353 6.24 -15.79 -12.12
CA ASN A 353 5.29 -14.85 -12.70
C ASN A 353 4.28 -14.32 -11.67
N TYR A 354 3.82 -15.15 -10.73
CA TYR A 354 2.80 -14.76 -9.76
C TYR A 354 3.38 -14.20 -8.46
N LEU A 355 4.45 -14.81 -7.93
CA LEU A 355 5.06 -14.37 -6.67
C LEU A 355 5.85 -13.08 -6.82
N THR A 356 6.25 -12.68 -8.04
CA THR A 356 6.94 -11.39 -8.26
C THR A 356 6.00 -10.20 -8.42
N ILE A 357 4.68 -10.42 -8.43
CA ILE A 357 3.70 -9.34 -8.49
C ILE A 357 3.75 -8.53 -7.18
N PRO A 358 4.00 -7.20 -7.23
CA PRO A 358 3.98 -6.37 -6.05
C PRO A 358 2.53 -6.11 -5.59
N ALA A 359 2.28 -6.11 -4.27
CA ALA A 359 0.97 -5.73 -3.74
C ALA A 359 0.74 -4.20 -3.75
N THR A 360 1.80 -3.41 -3.93
CA THR A 360 1.75 -1.95 -3.84
C THR A 360 2.40 -1.28 -5.03
N SER A 361 1.93 -0.07 -5.36
CA SER A 361 2.52 0.79 -6.39
C SER A 361 3.69 1.62 -5.88
N ILE A 362 4.20 1.37 -4.67
CA ILE A 362 5.17 2.26 -3.99
C ILE A 362 6.49 2.32 -4.76
N ASP A 363 7.00 1.20 -5.26
CA ASP A 363 8.24 1.20 -6.03
C ASP A 363 8.10 2.04 -7.32
N VAL A 364 6.93 1.96 -7.95
CA VAL A 364 6.58 2.72 -9.16
C VAL A 364 6.38 4.21 -8.83
N GLU A 365 5.64 4.52 -7.78
CA GLU A 365 5.42 5.90 -7.30
C GLU A 365 6.71 6.57 -6.86
N CYS A 366 7.60 5.85 -6.17
CA CYS A 366 8.93 6.34 -5.79
C CYS A 366 9.78 6.64 -7.02
N LEU A 367 9.74 5.77 -8.03
CA LEU A 367 10.45 5.98 -9.29
C LEU A 367 9.93 7.23 -10.02
N PHE A 368 8.61 7.40 -10.12
CA PHE A 368 8.00 8.58 -10.74
C PHE A 368 8.23 9.87 -9.93
N SER A 369 8.22 9.80 -8.59
CA SER A 369 8.53 10.93 -7.72
C SER A 369 9.98 11.41 -7.92
N LYS A 370 10.95 10.49 -8.03
CA LYS A 370 12.32 10.83 -8.43
C LYS A 370 12.37 11.40 -9.85
N GLY A 371 11.54 10.89 -10.75
CA GLY A 371 11.37 11.39 -12.11
C GLY A 371 10.88 12.83 -12.19
N HIS A 372 10.10 13.30 -11.23
CA HIS A 372 9.67 14.71 -11.16
C HIS A 372 10.86 15.69 -11.06
N ILE A 373 12.02 15.25 -10.56
CA ILE A 373 13.25 16.07 -10.58
C ILE A 373 13.82 16.17 -12.00
N LEU A 374 13.69 15.10 -12.79
CA LEU A 374 14.18 15.00 -14.16
C LEU A 374 13.22 15.59 -15.19
N ILE A 375 11.94 15.75 -14.84
CA ILE A 375 10.86 16.34 -15.62
C ILE A 375 10.61 17.75 -15.08
N PRO A 376 11.24 18.82 -15.58
CA PRO A 376 11.13 20.10 -14.91
C PRO A 376 10.16 21.05 -15.62
N HIS A 377 9.40 21.74 -14.79
CA HIS A 377 9.03 23.15 -14.96
C HIS A 377 10.26 24.11 -15.09
N LEU A 378 11.50 23.60 -15.01
CA LEU A 378 12.79 24.27 -15.23
C LEU A 378 13.45 24.02 -16.62
N HIS A 379 12.68 23.70 -17.68
CA HIS A 379 13.20 23.70 -19.07
C HIS A 379 14.37 22.73 -19.38
N ASN A 380 14.40 21.50 -18.84
CA ASN A 380 15.31 20.48 -19.38
C ASN A 380 14.72 19.93 -20.70
N ARG A 381 15.41 20.12 -21.83
CA ARG A 381 15.04 19.56 -23.16
C ARG A 381 15.36 18.07 -23.27
N LEU A 382 15.10 17.28 -22.23
CA LEU A 382 15.31 15.83 -22.28
C LEU A 382 14.16 15.18 -23.05
N SER A 383 14.50 14.30 -23.98
CA SER A 383 13.48 13.49 -24.67
C SER A 383 12.87 12.47 -23.70
N ILE A 384 11.66 12.00 -24.01
CA ILE A 384 10.99 10.93 -23.25
C ILE A 384 11.88 9.69 -23.14
N GLN A 385 12.60 9.33 -24.21
CA GLN A 385 13.53 8.20 -24.17
C GLN A 385 14.69 8.44 -23.18
N SER A 386 15.23 9.66 -23.14
CA SER A 386 16.32 10.02 -22.23
C SER A 386 15.88 10.00 -20.78
N ILE A 387 14.68 10.50 -20.49
CA ILE A 387 14.07 10.46 -19.14
C ILE A 387 13.89 9.00 -18.70
N ARG A 388 13.33 8.15 -19.57
CA ARG A 388 13.17 6.72 -19.28
C ARG A 388 14.51 6.04 -19.01
N ALA A 389 15.50 6.28 -19.86
CA ALA A 389 16.84 5.71 -19.70
C ALA A 389 17.51 6.14 -18.39
N LEU A 390 17.41 7.43 -18.03
CA LEU A 390 17.95 7.96 -16.76
C LEU A 390 17.27 7.34 -15.54
N LEU A 391 15.94 7.16 -15.58
CA LEU A 391 15.19 6.51 -14.50
C LEU A 391 15.61 5.05 -14.33
N CYS A 392 15.69 4.28 -15.42
CA CYS A 392 16.14 2.90 -15.40
C CYS A 392 17.59 2.79 -14.88
N LEU A 393 18.50 3.60 -15.44
CA LEU A 393 19.91 3.61 -15.05
C LEU A 393 20.11 3.98 -13.57
N GLY A 394 19.37 4.98 -13.08
CA GLY A 394 19.38 5.37 -11.68
C GLY A 394 18.91 4.25 -10.76
N SER A 395 17.82 3.56 -11.11
CA SER A 395 17.31 2.41 -10.36
C SER A 395 18.32 1.25 -10.36
N TRP A 396 18.81 0.85 -11.53
CA TRP A 396 19.77 -0.24 -11.69
C TRP A 396 21.11 0.03 -11.00
N SER A 397 21.55 1.28 -10.96
CA SER A 397 22.76 1.69 -10.26
C SER A 397 22.64 1.49 -8.74
N VAL A 398 21.51 1.88 -8.15
CA VAL A 398 21.24 1.65 -6.71
C VAL A 398 21.20 0.17 -6.37
N LEU A 399 20.70 -0.67 -7.29
CA LEU A 399 20.67 -2.13 -7.15
C LEU A 399 22.02 -2.80 -7.46
N GLY A 400 23.04 -2.03 -7.84
CA GLY A 400 24.39 -2.55 -8.14
C GLY A 400 24.50 -3.27 -9.49
N TYR A 401 23.50 -3.18 -10.36
CA TYR A 401 23.54 -3.75 -11.70
C TYR A 401 24.39 -2.93 -12.68
N VAL A 402 24.66 -1.66 -12.36
CA VAL A 402 25.53 -0.78 -13.13
C VAL A 402 26.83 -0.59 -12.37
N LYS A 403 27.96 -1.05 -12.94
CA LYS A 403 29.27 -0.85 -12.30
C LYS A 403 29.82 0.52 -12.68
N ASN A 404 30.41 1.21 -11.72
CA ASN A 404 31.04 2.52 -11.95
C ASN A 404 32.13 2.49 -13.04
N ASN A 405 32.76 1.34 -13.25
CA ASN A 405 33.77 1.17 -14.31
C ASN A 405 33.14 1.22 -15.72
N ASP A 406 31.96 0.63 -15.89
CA ASP A 406 31.24 0.61 -17.17
C ASP A 406 30.82 2.03 -17.56
N VAL A 407 30.34 2.81 -16.58
CA VAL A 407 29.98 4.22 -16.78
C VAL A 407 31.21 5.05 -17.15
N LYS A 408 32.35 4.84 -16.49
CA LYS A 408 33.60 5.55 -16.79
C LYS A 408 34.11 5.26 -18.20
N GLN A 409 34.02 4.01 -18.65
CA GLN A 409 34.44 3.63 -20.00
C GLN A 409 33.62 4.35 -21.08
N VAL A 410 32.30 4.41 -20.91
CA VAL A 410 31.40 5.09 -21.86
C VAL A 410 31.68 6.60 -21.91
N VAL A 411 31.87 7.26 -20.77
CA VAL A 411 32.16 8.71 -20.71
C VAL A 411 33.56 9.02 -21.27
N SER A 412 34.53 8.13 -21.11
CA SER A 412 35.88 8.33 -21.65
C SER A 412 35.99 8.10 -23.16
N HIS A 413 35.06 7.38 -23.78
CA HIS A 413 35.13 7.04 -25.20
C HIS A 413 34.61 8.16 -26.13
N ASP A 414 33.87 9.15 -25.58
CA ASP A 414 33.22 10.24 -26.31
C ASP A 414 34.10 11.51 -26.42
N GLY A 415 35.37 11.43 -26.00
CA GLY A 415 36.31 12.56 -25.96
C GLY A 415 37.40 12.56 -27.03
N GLY A 416 37.28 11.76 -28.10
CA GLY A 416 38.37 11.56 -29.06
C GLY A 416 37.92 11.41 -30.51
N ALA A 417 37.40 12.49 -31.10
CA ALA A 417 37.32 12.66 -32.55
C ALA A 417 37.19 14.14 -32.94
N ASP A 418 38.08 15.00 -32.44
CA ASP A 418 38.36 16.32 -33.01
C ASP A 418 39.86 16.58 -32.83
N GLU A 419 40.70 15.76 -33.49
CA GLU A 419 42.10 16.12 -33.71
C GLU A 419 42.17 16.93 -35.02
N GLU A 420 42.25 18.23 -34.78
CA GLU A 420 42.61 19.31 -35.69
C GLU A 420 43.78 18.89 -36.61
N ALA A 421 43.48 18.65 -37.88
CA ALA A 421 44.48 18.50 -38.92
C ALA A 421 45.08 19.88 -39.25
N ALA A 422 46.05 20.31 -38.43
CA ALA A 422 47.00 21.34 -38.76
C ALA A 422 48.40 20.73 -38.72
N ASP A 423 48.92 20.33 -39.90
CA ASP A 423 50.21 20.86 -40.37
C ASP A 423 50.60 20.36 -41.78
N ALA A 424 50.87 21.36 -42.62
CA ALA A 424 51.96 21.52 -43.58
C ALA A 424 52.16 20.55 -44.77
N GLU A 425 52.03 21.13 -45.98
CA GLU A 425 52.98 21.18 -47.12
C GLU A 425 52.16 21.61 -48.35
N LEU A 426 52.39 22.71 -49.07
CA LEU A 426 53.62 23.35 -49.57
C LEU A 426 53.28 24.77 -50.06
#